data_AF-A0A345YJ96-F1
#
_entry.id   AF-A0A345YJ96-F1
#
_cell.length_a   1.000
_cell.length_b   1.000
_cell.length_c   1.000
_cell.angle_alpha   90.00
_cell.angle_beta   90.00
_cell.angle_gamma   90.00
#
_symmetry.space_group_name_H-M   'P 1'
#
loop_
_entity.id
_entity.type
_entity.pdbx_description
1 polymer ?
#
loop_
_entity_poly.entity_id
_entity_poly.type
_entity_poly.pdbx_seq_one_letter_code
_entity_poly.pdbx_strand_id
1 'polypeptide(L)'
;MTETTPDATRQPFYLRYWLAITLASLLAAAGTVFLVLSSLQREEGWSVFGQKHSFTLAANLGEQSPDGLWIAAVSNSRALRPFEPAVILMLTEVDCEAMRYRVNSSVTHSDDGGQTVDQPDAPPAWKPVPPASADTIEHPIYQVACHPDDTARQPINGTPFDLRQTLLKEPA
;
A
#
# COMPACT_ATOMS: atom_id res chain seq x y z
N MET A 1 -51.67 -57.06 19.90
CA MET A 1 -50.80 -55.87 19.92
C MET A 1 -49.44 -56.33 19.44
N THR A 2 -49.09 -56.01 18.20
CA THR A 2 -47.80 -56.36 17.60
C THR A 2 -46.84 -55.20 17.83
N GLU A 3 -45.86 -55.43 18.69
CA GLU A 3 -44.81 -54.48 19.03
C GLU A 3 -43.74 -54.55 17.93
N THR A 4 -43.72 -53.53 17.07
CA THR A 4 -42.69 -53.37 16.04
C THR A 4 -41.41 -52.82 16.67
N THR A 5 -40.42 -53.68 16.84
CA THR A 5 -39.06 -53.32 17.27
C THR A 5 -38.38 -52.47 16.18
N PRO A 6 -37.91 -51.26 16.48
CA PRO A 6 -37.23 -50.43 15.48
C PRO A 6 -35.88 -51.04 15.09
N ASP A 7 -35.70 -51.25 13.79
CA ASP A 7 -34.47 -51.77 13.19
C ASP A 7 -33.33 -50.73 13.32
N ALA A 8 -32.42 -51.00 14.26
CA ALA A 8 -31.30 -50.14 14.62
C ALA A 8 -30.20 -50.03 13.54
N THR A 9 -30.33 -50.74 12.42
CA THR A 9 -29.28 -50.79 11.38
C THR A 9 -29.31 -49.64 10.37
N ARG A 10 -30.35 -48.79 10.36
CA ARG A 10 -30.46 -47.65 9.42
C ARG A 10 -29.86 -46.32 9.90
N GLN A 11 -29.36 -46.24 11.14
CA GLN A 11 -28.78 -45.01 11.68
C GLN A 11 -27.36 -44.59 11.19
N PRO A 12 -26.47 -45.44 10.63
CA PRO A 12 -25.09 -44.99 10.34
C PRO A 12 -24.96 -44.18 9.05
N PHE A 13 -25.93 -44.22 8.13
CA PHE A 13 -25.81 -43.54 6.83
C PHE A 13 -26.11 -42.04 6.92
N TYR A 14 -27.16 -41.66 7.65
CA TYR A 14 -27.52 -40.25 7.81
C TYR A 14 -26.44 -39.46 8.54
N LEU A 15 -25.84 -40.01 9.59
CA LEU A 15 -24.80 -39.33 10.35
C LEU A 15 -23.54 -39.07 9.51
N ARG A 16 -23.10 -40.07 8.72
CA ARG A 16 -21.94 -39.93 7.82
C ARG A 16 -22.20 -38.90 6.72
N TYR A 17 -23.42 -38.89 6.17
CA TYR A 17 -23.81 -37.93 5.14
C TYR A 17 -23.84 -36.49 5.69
N TRP A 18 -24.41 -36.28 6.88
CA TRP A 18 -24.41 -34.97 7.54
C TRP A 18 -23.00 -34.47 7.90
N LEU A 19 -22.11 -35.37 8.35
CA LEU A 19 -20.71 -35.03 8.59
C LEU A 19 -19.98 -34.63 7.30
N ALA A 20 -20.23 -35.32 6.19
CA ALA A 20 -19.63 -34.97 4.90
C ALA A 20 -20.10 -33.59 4.41
N ILE A 21 -21.40 -33.29 4.53
CA ILE A 21 -21.95 -31.98 4.14
C ILE A 21 -21.35 -30.86 5.00
N THR A 22 -21.34 -31.03 6.33
CA THR A 22 -20.81 -29.99 7.24
C THR A 22 -19.33 -29.74 7.00
N LEU A 23 -18.53 -30.79 6.78
CA LEU A 23 -17.11 -30.65 6.43
C LEU A 23 -16.92 -29.93 5.10
N ALA A 24 -17.70 -30.27 4.07
CA ALA A 24 -17.64 -29.60 2.77
C ALA A 24 -18.01 -28.11 2.88
N SER A 25 -19.04 -27.77 3.67
CA SER A 25 -19.42 -26.38 3.93
C SER A 25 -18.34 -25.61 4.68
N LEU A 26 -17.70 -26.23 5.67
CA LEU A 26 -16.59 -25.61 6.41
C LEU A 26 -15.38 -25.35 5.52
N LEU A 27 -15.03 -26.31 4.65
CA LEU A 27 -13.92 -26.14 3.70
C LEU A 27 -14.22 -25.04 2.67
N ALA A 28 -15.45 -24.98 2.17
CA ALA A 28 -15.87 -23.91 1.27
C ALA A 28 -15.79 -22.53 1.95
N ALA A 29 -16.25 -22.43 3.20
CA ALA A 29 -16.16 -21.19 3.98
C ALA A 29 -14.72 -20.79 4.31
N ALA A 30 -13.85 -21.74 4.66
CA ALA A 30 -12.44 -21.48 4.88
C ALA A 30 -11.75 -21.01 3.58
N GLY A 31 -12.08 -21.62 2.45
CA GLY A 31 -11.58 -21.22 1.14
C GLY A 31 -11.98 -19.80 0.74
N THR A 32 -13.24 -19.40 0.97
CA THR A 32 -13.69 -18.03 0.70
C THR A 32 -13.03 -17.02 1.63
N VAL A 33 -12.89 -17.32 2.93
CA VAL A 33 -12.18 -16.46 3.88
C VAL A 33 -10.71 -16.30 3.47
N PHE A 34 -10.04 -17.36 3.05
CA PHE A 34 -8.66 -17.30 2.57
C PHE A 34 -8.51 -16.44 1.31
N LEU A 35 -9.43 -16.57 0.35
CA LEU A 35 -9.45 -15.73 -0.86
C LEU A 35 -9.68 -14.25 -0.51
N VAL A 36 -10.62 -13.95 0.39
CA VAL A 36 -10.89 -12.58 0.84
C VAL A 36 -9.68 -11.99 1.56
N LEU A 37 -9.07 -12.73 2.49
CA LEU A 37 -7.85 -12.29 3.19
C LEU A 37 -6.68 -12.08 2.21
N SER A 38 -6.51 -12.96 1.22
CA SER A 38 -5.47 -12.81 0.20
C SER A 38 -5.71 -11.60 -0.69
N SER A 39 -6.97 -11.26 -0.99
CA SER A 39 -7.30 -10.01 -1.69
C SER A 39 -7.10 -8.78 -0.82
N LEU A 40 -7.33 -8.87 0.49
CA LEU A 40 -7.09 -7.77 1.44
C LEU A 40 -5.60 -7.53 1.68
N GLN A 41 -4.75 -8.56 1.59
CA GLN A 41 -3.29 -8.40 1.65
C GLN A 41 -2.66 -7.81 0.37
N ARG A 42 -3.46 -7.56 -0.68
CA ARG A 42 -2.96 -6.97 -1.92
C ARG A 42 -2.84 -5.44 -1.87
N GLU A 43 -3.34 -4.83 -0.80
CA GLU A 43 -3.26 -3.40 -0.56
C GLU A 43 -2.00 -3.09 0.27
N GLU A 44 -1.31 -1.99 -0.05
CA GLU A 44 0.04 -1.58 0.44
C GLU A 44 1.26 -2.02 -0.41
N GLY A 45 1.06 -2.26 -1.70
CA GLY A 45 2.17 -2.46 -2.65
C GLY A 45 2.95 -1.15 -2.90
N TRP A 46 3.90 -0.82 -2.04
CA TRP A 46 4.85 0.26 -2.31
C TRP A 46 5.85 -0.14 -3.40
N SER A 47 6.12 0.79 -4.31
CA SER A 47 7.13 0.61 -5.35
C SER A 47 8.04 1.83 -5.46
N VAL A 48 9.34 1.59 -5.57
CA VAL A 48 10.34 2.63 -5.88
C VAL A 48 10.31 2.91 -7.37
N PHE A 49 10.34 4.19 -7.73
CA PHE A 49 10.23 4.64 -9.14
C PHE A 49 11.24 5.71 -9.53
N GLY A 50 12.14 6.08 -8.62
CA GLY A 50 13.20 7.03 -8.92
C GLY A 50 14.16 7.18 -7.75
N GLN A 51 15.45 7.30 -8.07
CA GLN A 51 16.49 7.59 -7.10
C GLN A 51 17.23 8.85 -7.56
N LYS A 52 17.13 9.90 -6.76
CA LYS A 52 17.99 11.09 -6.87
C LYS A 52 19.10 10.97 -5.83
N HIS A 53 20.15 11.78 -5.95
CA HIS A 53 21.30 11.67 -5.05
C HIS A 53 20.90 11.79 -3.56
N SER A 54 19.93 12.65 -3.25
CA SER A 54 19.52 12.92 -1.87
C SER A 54 18.33 12.09 -1.39
N PHE A 55 17.50 11.57 -2.29
CA PHE A 55 16.26 10.86 -1.92
C PHE A 55 15.86 9.78 -2.93
N THR A 56 15.20 8.76 -2.43
CA THR A 56 14.50 7.72 -3.20
C THR A 56 13.00 7.97 -3.10
N LEU A 57 12.31 7.93 -4.24
CA LEU A 57 10.86 8.10 -4.31
C LEU A 57 10.17 6.74 -4.38
N ALA A 58 9.18 6.54 -3.53
CA ALA A 58 8.29 5.38 -3.56
C ALA A 58 6.83 5.82 -3.58
N ALA A 59 5.95 5.03 -4.18
CA ALA A 59 4.51 5.29 -4.20
C ALA A 59 3.73 4.03 -3.84
N ASN A 60 2.62 4.18 -3.15
CA ASN A 60 1.68 3.10 -2.91
C ASN A 60 0.75 3.00 -4.12
N LEU A 61 0.99 2.01 -4.99
CA LEU A 61 0.23 1.83 -6.22
C LEU A 61 -0.97 0.90 -6.05
N GLY A 62 -0.99 0.13 -4.96
CA GLY A 62 -2.09 -0.78 -4.63
C GLY A 62 -3.32 -0.06 -4.07
N GLU A 63 -3.11 1.12 -3.47
CA GLU A 63 -4.16 1.96 -2.91
C GLU A 63 -4.35 3.19 -3.81
N GLN A 64 -5.06 3.04 -4.92
CA GLN A 64 -5.63 4.19 -5.62
C GLN A 64 -6.81 4.69 -4.80
N SER A 65 -6.52 5.46 -3.76
CA SER A 65 -7.57 6.15 -3.01
C SER A 65 -8.25 7.17 -3.93
N PRO A 66 -9.58 7.34 -3.86
CA PRO A 66 -10.23 8.50 -4.47
C PRO A 66 -9.64 9.84 -4.01
N ASP A 67 -8.93 9.86 -2.87
CA ASP A 67 -8.32 11.05 -2.27
C ASP A 67 -6.91 11.35 -2.80
N GLY A 68 -6.36 10.48 -3.67
CA GLY A 68 -5.07 10.68 -4.33
C GLY A 68 -4.10 9.51 -4.18
N LEU A 69 -2.86 9.75 -4.58
CA LEU A 69 -1.74 8.82 -4.54
C LEU A 69 -0.86 9.11 -3.32
N TRP A 70 -0.59 8.08 -2.51
CA TRP A 70 0.42 8.16 -1.46
C TRP A 70 1.82 8.03 -2.04
N ILE A 71 2.67 9.00 -1.69
CA ILE A 71 4.04 9.12 -2.20
C ILE A 71 4.97 9.34 -1.03
N ALA A 72 6.10 8.65 -1.03
CA ALA A 72 7.15 8.78 -0.05
C ALA A 72 8.42 9.32 -0.71
N ALA A 73 8.99 10.37 -0.14
CA ALA A 73 10.37 10.75 -0.37
C ALA A 73 11.21 10.26 0.82
N VAL A 74 12.09 9.30 0.56
CA VAL A 74 12.94 8.67 1.57
C VAL A 74 14.36 9.18 1.38
N SER A 75 14.95 9.78 2.40
CA SER A 75 16.32 10.28 2.33
C SER A 75 17.32 9.14 2.16
N ASN A 76 18.28 9.33 1.26
CA ASN A 76 19.41 8.42 1.06
C ASN A 76 20.58 8.73 2.02
N SER A 77 20.58 9.91 2.66
CA SER A 77 21.67 10.34 3.53
C SER A 77 21.65 9.61 4.87
N ARG A 78 22.82 9.19 5.37
CA ARG A 78 22.99 8.63 6.72
C ARG A 78 23.31 9.66 7.78
N ALA A 79 23.73 10.84 7.34
CA ALA A 79 24.19 11.92 8.19
C ALA A 79 23.15 13.03 8.25
N LEU A 80 21.88 12.65 8.45
CA LEU A 80 20.81 13.63 8.66
C LEU A 80 20.98 14.28 10.03
N ARG A 81 20.71 15.58 10.09
CA ARG A 81 20.57 16.27 11.37
C ARG A 81 19.26 15.83 12.04
N PRO A 82 19.12 15.92 13.38
CA PRO A 82 17.95 15.42 14.11
C PRO A 82 16.60 15.91 13.57
N PHE A 83 16.53 17.13 13.04
CA PHE A 83 15.29 17.72 12.52
C PHE A 83 15.13 17.60 11.00
N GLU A 84 16.08 16.96 10.33
CA GLU A 84 15.97 16.75 8.89
C GLU A 84 15.04 15.58 8.59
N PRO A 85 14.21 15.71 7.54
CA PRO A 85 13.27 14.67 7.18
C PRO A 85 14.01 13.42 6.70
N ALA A 86 13.80 12.31 7.39
CA ALA A 86 14.24 10.99 6.94
C ALA A 86 13.24 10.40 5.93
N VAL A 87 11.95 10.58 6.21
CA VAL A 87 10.85 10.17 5.34
C VAL A 87 9.81 11.27 5.30
N ILE A 88 9.36 11.62 4.10
CA ILE A 88 8.21 12.50 3.89
C ILE A 88 7.16 11.69 3.14
N LEU A 89 6.03 11.42 3.77
CA LEU A 89 4.84 10.85 3.14
C LEU A 89 3.92 11.98 2.70
N MET A 90 3.38 11.91 1.49
CA MET A 90 2.52 12.92 0.89
C MET A 90 1.31 12.24 0.25
N LEU A 91 0.11 12.70 0.58
CA LEU A 91 -1.09 12.36 -0.18
C LEU A 91 -1.26 13.40 -1.29
N THR A 92 -1.07 12.96 -2.53
CA THR A 92 -1.01 13.85 -3.69
C THR A 92 -2.13 13.55 -4.66
N GLU A 93 -2.91 14.57 -5.01
CA GLU A 93 -3.80 14.49 -6.16
C GLU A 93 -3.08 15.00 -7.41
N VAL A 94 -3.28 14.30 -8.53
CA VAL A 94 -2.68 14.62 -9.82
C VAL A 94 -3.79 14.70 -10.87
N ASP A 95 -3.83 15.80 -11.61
CA ASP A 95 -4.70 16.00 -12.77
C ASP A 95 -3.83 15.85 -14.03
N CYS A 96 -3.95 14.68 -14.65
CA CYS A 96 -3.15 14.27 -15.80
C CYS A 96 -3.46 15.06 -17.06
N GLU A 97 -4.69 15.55 -17.22
CA GLU A 97 -5.08 16.32 -18.40
C GLU A 97 -4.55 17.76 -18.33
N ALA A 98 -4.65 18.39 -17.17
CA ALA A 98 -4.22 19.76 -16.96
C ALA A 98 -2.75 19.89 -16.50
N MET A 99 -2.02 18.78 -16.38
CA MET A 99 -0.64 18.70 -15.89
C MET A 99 -0.41 19.51 -14.61
N ARG A 100 -1.23 19.23 -13.60
CA ARG A 100 -1.17 19.93 -12.30
C ARG A 100 -1.33 18.94 -11.15
N TYR A 101 -0.83 19.33 -9.99
CA TYR A 101 -0.87 18.51 -8.78
C TYR A 101 -1.20 19.37 -7.56
N ARG A 102 -1.63 18.74 -6.48
CA ARG A 102 -1.71 19.34 -5.14
C ARG A 102 -1.41 18.29 -4.08
N VAL A 103 -0.73 18.71 -3.01
CA VAL A 103 -0.43 17.86 -1.85
C VAL A 103 -1.47 18.17 -0.79
N ASN A 104 -2.38 17.22 -0.56
CA ASN A 104 -3.50 17.39 0.37
C ASN A 104 -3.08 17.21 1.81
N SER A 105 -2.09 16.38 2.08
CA SER A 105 -1.50 16.23 3.40
C SER A 105 -0.08 15.72 3.27
N SER A 106 0.74 15.99 4.27
CA SER A 106 2.04 15.38 4.40
C SER A 106 2.34 14.99 5.84
N VAL A 107 3.12 13.92 5.98
CA VAL A 107 3.65 13.46 7.25
C VAL A 107 5.15 13.38 7.10
N THR A 108 5.86 14.19 7.86
CA THR A 108 7.32 14.15 7.94
C THR A 108 7.74 13.36 9.15
N HIS A 109 8.73 12.50 8.99
CA HIS A 109 9.37 11.74 10.05
C HIS A 109 10.88 11.95 10.00
N SER A 110 11.49 12.22 11.14
CA SER A 110 12.93 12.33 11.33
C SER A 110 13.50 11.09 12.02
N ASP A 111 14.80 10.83 11.86
CA ASP A 111 15.45 9.65 12.44
C ASP A 111 15.51 9.68 13.98
N ASP A 112 15.33 10.84 14.61
CA ASP A 112 15.23 11.00 16.07
C ASP A 112 13.84 10.65 16.63
N GLY A 113 12.91 10.24 15.76
CA GLY A 113 11.52 9.92 16.10
C GLY A 113 10.58 11.12 16.07
N GLY A 114 11.07 12.31 15.70
CA GLY A 114 10.23 13.47 15.46
C GLY A 114 9.23 13.22 14.32
N GLN A 115 8.00 13.67 14.51
CA GLN A 115 6.95 13.58 13.50
C GLN A 115 6.18 14.90 13.43
N THR A 116 5.95 15.38 12.22
CA THR A 116 5.07 16.53 11.97
C THR A 116 4.05 16.16 10.90
N VAL A 117 2.80 16.50 11.15
CA VAL A 117 1.70 16.34 10.19
C VAL A 117 1.32 17.72 9.70
N ASP A 118 1.29 17.90 8.38
CA ASP A 118 0.78 19.09 7.72
C ASP A 118 -0.47 18.71 6.94
N GLN A 119 -1.62 19.16 7.42
CA GLN A 119 -2.92 18.94 6.79
C GLN A 119 -3.70 20.27 6.81
N PRO A 120 -3.88 20.93 5.66
CA PRO A 120 -4.62 22.18 5.58
C PRO A 120 -6.12 21.94 5.79
N ASP A 121 -6.79 22.92 6.40
CA ASP A 121 -8.25 22.89 6.67
C ASP A 121 -9.11 22.91 5.40
N ALA A 122 -8.52 23.32 4.27
CA ALA A 122 -9.16 23.35 2.96
C ALA A 122 -8.23 22.77 1.89
N PRO A 123 -8.76 22.20 0.80
CA PRO A 123 -7.93 21.65 -0.27
C PRO A 123 -6.99 22.73 -0.83
N PRO A 124 -5.67 22.46 -0.88
CA PRO A 124 -4.71 23.43 -1.36
C PRO A 124 -4.91 23.73 -2.86
N ALA A 125 -4.42 24.90 -3.27
CA ALA A 125 -4.45 25.31 -4.66
C ALA A 125 -3.63 24.37 -5.55
N TRP A 126 -4.16 24.08 -6.74
CA TRP A 126 -3.44 23.35 -7.77
C TRP A 126 -2.17 24.08 -8.20
N LYS A 127 -1.07 23.33 -8.34
CA LYS A 127 0.22 23.82 -8.83
C LYS A 127 0.53 23.15 -10.17
N PRO A 128 1.10 23.87 -11.14
CA PRO A 128 1.53 23.23 -12.39
C PRO A 128 2.67 22.24 -12.12
N VAL A 129 2.69 21.13 -12.85
CA VAL A 129 3.82 20.20 -12.83
C VAL A 129 5.00 20.86 -13.56
N PRO A 130 6.18 20.99 -12.92
CA PRO A 130 7.38 21.50 -13.58
C PRO A 130 7.76 20.66 -14.81
N PRO A 131 8.43 21.26 -15.81
CA PRO A 131 8.93 20.51 -16.96
C PRO A 131 9.92 19.43 -16.51
N ALA A 132 10.05 18.35 -17.28
CA ALA A 132 10.94 17.22 -16.97
C ALA A 132 12.41 17.60 -16.75
N SER A 133 12.84 18.72 -17.34
CA SER A 133 14.19 19.27 -17.18
C SER A 133 14.44 19.94 -15.82
N ALA A 134 13.38 20.28 -15.09
CA ALA A 134 13.48 20.76 -13.73
C ALA A 134 13.80 19.55 -12.84
N ASP A 135 14.92 19.60 -12.12
CA ASP A 135 15.36 18.53 -11.22
C ASP A 135 14.51 18.53 -9.93
N THR A 136 13.23 18.21 -10.05
CA THR A 136 12.25 18.28 -8.97
C THR A 136 11.50 16.96 -8.80
N ILE A 137 10.86 16.78 -7.64
CA ILE A 137 10.17 15.53 -7.27
C ILE A 137 8.80 15.38 -7.96
N GLU A 138 8.19 16.50 -8.32
CA GLU A 138 6.85 16.62 -8.87
C GLU A 138 6.73 15.93 -10.24
N HIS A 139 7.77 15.99 -11.05
CA HIS A 139 7.73 15.39 -12.38
C HIS A 139 7.74 13.85 -12.33
N PRO A 140 8.62 13.18 -11.56
CA PRO A 140 8.51 11.75 -11.28
C PRO A 140 7.14 11.33 -10.70
N ILE A 141 6.59 12.14 -9.77
CA ILE A 141 5.26 11.90 -9.20
C ILE A 141 4.19 11.86 -10.30
N TYR A 142 4.21 12.85 -11.19
CA TYR A 142 3.31 12.91 -12.33
C TYR A 142 3.46 11.70 -13.25
N GLN A 143 4.69 11.30 -13.58
CA GLN A 143 4.94 10.11 -14.42
C GLN A 143 4.34 8.84 -13.81
N VAL A 144 4.51 8.64 -12.50
CA VAL A 144 3.94 7.47 -11.82
C VAL A 144 2.43 7.46 -11.84
N ALA A 145 1.81 8.62 -11.59
CA ALA A 145 0.36 8.74 -11.49
C ALA A 145 -0.31 8.63 -12.87
N CYS A 146 0.23 9.29 -13.88
CA CYS A 146 -0.41 9.46 -15.19
C CYS A 146 0.10 8.50 -16.27
N HIS A 147 1.31 7.97 -16.13
CA HIS A 147 1.95 7.05 -17.08
C HIS A 147 2.54 5.83 -16.35
N PRO A 148 1.68 5.05 -15.68
CA PRO A 148 2.16 4.00 -14.79
C PRO A 148 2.95 2.91 -15.50
N ASP A 149 2.61 2.61 -16.75
CA ASP A 149 3.25 1.55 -17.55
C ASP A 149 4.63 1.95 -18.08
N ASP A 150 4.88 3.26 -18.23
CA ASP A 150 6.14 3.79 -18.74
C ASP A 150 7.20 3.99 -17.64
N THR A 151 6.81 3.81 -16.38
CA THR A 151 7.68 4.06 -15.24
C THR A 151 8.33 2.75 -14.77
N ALA A 152 9.65 2.67 -14.84
CA ALA A 152 10.40 1.56 -14.25
C ALA A 152 10.16 1.52 -12.73
N ARG A 153 9.65 0.38 -12.23
CA ARG A 153 9.25 0.21 -10.83
C ARG A 153 9.94 -0.99 -10.23
N GLN A 154 10.37 -0.85 -8.99
CA GLN A 154 10.85 -1.95 -8.17
C GLN A 154 9.96 -2.06 -6.93
N PRO A 155 9.25 -3.18 -6.74
CA PRO A 155 8.45 -3.36 -5.54
C PRO A 155 9.37 -3.38 -4.31
N ILE A 156 8.93 -2.75 -3.23
CA ILE A 156 9.62 -2.86 -1.94
C ILE A 156 8.85 -3.81 -1.02
N ASN A 157 9.60 -4.58 -0.24
CA ASN A 157 9.01 -5.38 0.83
C ASN A 157 8.82 -4.49 2.05
N GLY A 158 7.59 -4.09 2.33
CA GLY A 158 7.21 -3.29 3.49
C GLY A 158 6.92 -1.83 3.14
N THR A 159 7.15 -0.96 4.11
CA THR A 159 6.79 0.45 4.08
C THR A 159 7.97 1.34 3.63
N PRO A 160 7.73 2.63 3.35
CA PRO A 160 8.81 3.59 3.13
C PRO A 160 9.79 3.71 4.32
N PHE A 161 9.35 3.39 5.54
CA PHE A 161 10.22 3.34 6.71
C PHE A 161 11.15 2.12 6.66
N ASP A 162 10.67 0.96 6.20
CA ASP A 162 11.51 -0.23 5.99
C ASP A 162 12.53 0.01 4.88
N LEU A 163 12.13 0.75 3.82
CA LEU A 163 13.04 1.21 2.78
C LEU A 163 14.14 2.11 3.37
N ARG A 164 13.80 3.07 4.24
CA ARG A 164 14.78 3.90 4.95
C ARG A 164 15.79 3.04 5.71
N GLN A 165 15.32 2.05 6.47
CA GLN A 165 16.20 1.14 7.22
C GLN A 165 17.10 0.28 6.31
N THR A 166 16.63 -0.06 5.12
CA THR A 166 17.41 -0.80 4.12
C THR A 166 18.53 0.07 3.55
N LEU A 167 18.21 1.30 3.14
CA LEU A 167 19.18 2.27 2.61
C LEU A 167 20.28 2.62 3.62
N LEU A 168 19.97 2.58 4.93
CA LEU A 168 20.96 2.78 5.99
C LEU A 168 21.96 1.62 6.13
N LYS A 169 21.60 0.40 5.71
CA LYS A 169 22.42 -0.81 5.87
C LYS A 169 23.37 -1.09 4.71
N GLU A 170 23.12 -0.54 3.53
CA GLU A 170 23.99 -0.79 2.36
C GLU A 170 25.41 -0.24 2.61
N PRO A 171 26.45 -0.66 1.91
CA PRO A 171 27.71 0.09 1.91
C PRO A 171 27.54 1.39 1.12
N ALA A 172 28.21 2.47 1.57
CA ALA A 172 28.26 3.74 0.85
C ALA A 172 29.14 3.67 -0.40
#